data_AF-A0A916HKP9-F1
#
_entry.id   AF-A0A916HKP9-F1
#
_cell.length_a   1.000
_cell.length_b   1.000
_cell.length_c   1.000
_cell.angle_alpha   90.00
_cell.angle_beta   90.00
_cell.angle_gamma   90.00
#
_symmetry.space_group_name_H-M   'P 1'
#
loop_
_entity.id
_entity.type
_entity.pdbx_description
1 polymer ?
#
loop_
_entity_poly.entity_id
_entity_poly.type
_entity_poly.pdbx_seq_one_letter_code
_entity_poly.pdbx_strand_id
1 'polypeptide(L)' 'MKKRYLVACDYGQGATWLLIDAESADQIESRFPELTVVLDWPEWMTEERIRNLEETACYDLDAPLSGFLEALAAEREPGE' A
#
# COMPACT_ATOMS: atom_id res chain seq x y z
N MET A 1 -4.55 4.18 17.42
CA MET A 1 -3.10 4.00 17.16
C MET A 1 -2.97 3.36 15.81
N LYS A 2 -2.17 3.95 14.91
CA LYS A 2 -1.96 3.39 13.58
C LYS A 2 -1.11 2.13 13.67
N LYS A 3 -1.38 1.20 12.75
CA LYS A 3 -0.59 -0.02 12.54
C LYS A 3 -0.07 0.01 11.12
N ARG A 4 1.07 -0.64 10.93
CA ARG A 4 1.67 -0.82 9.62
C ARG A 4 1.11 -2.08 8.97
N TYR A 5 0.59 -1.93 7.77
CA TYR A 5 0.05 -3.01 6.97
C TYR A 5 0.90 -3.17 5.71
N LEU A 6 1.21 -4.42 5.38
CA LEU A 6 1.75 -4.77 4.09
C LEU A 6 0.61 -4.86 3.08
N VAL A 7 0.77 -4.19 1.95
CA VAL A 7 -0.22 -4.21 0.88
C VAL A 7 0.43 -4.55 -0.45
N ALA A 8 -0.36 -5.21 -1.29
CA ALA A 8 0.02 -5.55 -2.65
C ALA A 8 -1.00 -4.94 -3.62
N CYS A 9 -0.49 -4.26 -4.65
CA CYS A 9 -1.28 -3.81 -5.80
C CYS A 9 -0.95 -4.73 -6.98
N ASP A 10 -1.87 -5.60 -7.37
CA ASP A 10 -1.70 -6.53 -8.49
C ASP A 10 -2.22 -5.90 -9.79
N TYR A 11 -1.35 -5.79 -10.79
CA TYR A 11 -1.66 -5.25 -12.12
C TYR A 11 -1.46 -6.30 -13.23
N GLY A 12 -1.51 -7.59 -12.89
CA GLY A 12 -1.52 -8.74 -13.81
C GLY A 12 -0.16 -9.20 -14.34
N GLN A 13 0.90 -8.40 -14.19
CA GLN A 13 2.29 -8.76 -14.56
C GLN A 13 3.20 -8.93 -13.34
N GLY A 14 2.65 -8.75 -12.14
CA GLY A 14 3.36 -8.68 -10.87
C GLY A 14 2.56 -7.83 -9.88
N ALA A 15 3.05 -7.78 -8.65
CA ALA A 15 2.48 -6.93 -7.62
C ALA A 15 3.50 -5.87 -7.18
N THR A 16 3.02 -4.63 -7.04
CA THR A 16 3.76 -3.58 -6.35
C THR A 16 3.45 -3.72 -4.87
N TRP A 17 4.50 -3.81 -4.05
CA TRP A 17 4.39 -3.97 -2.61
C TRP A 17 4.64 -2.63 -1.93
N LEU A 18 3.81 -2.30 -0.94
CA LEU A 18 3.86 -1.04 -0.21
C LEU A 18 3.63 -1.31 1.28
N LEU A 19 4.08 -0.39 2.12
CA LEU A 19 3.70 -0.33 3.53
C LEU A 19 2.76 0.86 3.74
N ILE A 20 1.63 0.61 4.40
CA ILE A 20 0.65 1.65 4.73
C ILE A 20 0.41 1.67 6.23
N ASP A 21 0.61 2.84 6.83
CA ASP A 21 0.20 3.13 8.20
C ASP A 21 -1.26 3.59 8.21
N ALA A 22 -2.13 2.79 8.83
CA ALA A 22 -3.58 3.01 8.89
C ALA A 22 -4.16 2.59 10.25
N GLU A 23 -5.38 3.02 10.57
CA GLU A 23 -6.08 2.59 11.78
C GLU A 23 -6.55 1.14 11.69
N SER A 24 -6.89 0.67 10.49
CA SER A 24 -7.42 -0.68 10.23
C SER A 24 -7.18 -1.10 8.77
N ALA A 25 -7.10 -2.41 8.52
CA ALA A 25 -7.04 -2.96 7.15
C ALA A 25 -8.25 -2.51 6.31
N ASP A 26 -9.45 -2.53 6.90
CA ASP A 26 -10.70 -2.06 6.28
C ASP A 26 -10.60 -0.60 5.78
N GLN A 27 -9.88 0.27 6.50
CA GLN A 27 -9.66 1.66 6.08
C GLN A 27 -8.88 1.73 4.76
N ILE A 28 -7.89 0.84 4.60
CA ILE A 28 -7.06 0.76 3.38
C ILE A 28 -7.93 0.26 2.23
N GLU A 29 -8.63 -0.87 2.42
CA GLU A 29 -9.45 -1.49 1.37
C GLU A 29 -10.61 -0.59 0.94
N SER A 30 -11.21 0.14 1.89
CA SER A 30 -12.28 1.11 1.61
C SER A 30 -11.77 2.31 0.78
N ARG A 31 -10.56 2.79 1.06
CA ARG A 31 -9.98 3.94 0.36
C ARG A 31 -9.35 3.57 -0.97
N PHE A 32 -8.73 2.40 -1.05
CA PHE A 32 -8.05 1.86 -2.22
C PHE A 32 -8.43 0.37 -2.41
N PRO A 33 -9.58 0.09 -3.03
CA PRO A 33 -10.05 -1.29 -3.25
C PRO A 33 -9.15 -2.11 -4.17
N GLU A 34 -8.21 -1.47 -4.88
CA GLU A 34 -7.18 -2.11 -5.70
C GLU A 34 -6.04 -2.70 -4.85
N LEU A 35 -5.90 -2.24 -3.60
CA LEU A 35 -4.88 -2.72 -2.69
C LEU A 35 -5.39 -3.92 -1.90
N THR A 36 -4.61 -4.99 -1.93
CA THR A 36 -4.85 -6.17 -1.10
C THR A 36 -3.99 -6.09 0.15
N VAL A 37 -4.63 -6.08 1.33
CA VAL A 37 -3.91 -6.18 2.61
C VAL A 37 -3.42 -7.60 2.82
N VAL A 38 -2.12 -7.75 2.99
CA VAL A 38 -1.46 -9.05 3.16
C VAL A 38 -1.24 -9.30 4.65
N LEU A 39 -1.97 -10.27 5.20
CA LEU A 39 -1.93 -10.62 6.62
C LEU A 39 -0.74 -11.52 6.98
N ASP A 40 -0.31 -12.36 6.04
CA ASP A 40 0.80 -13.29 6.21
C ASP A 40 1.95 -12.90 5.30
N TRP A 41 3.12 -12.62 5.89
CA TRP A 41 4.26 -12.11 5.14
C TRP A 41 4.82 -13.25 4.27
N PRO A 42 4.95 -13.05 2.94
CA PRO A 42 5.47 -14.09 2.07
C PRO A 42 6.88 -14.54 2.49
N GLU A 43 7.18 -15.83 2.39
CA GLU A 43 8.50 -16.37 2.80
C GLU A 43 9.69 -15.73 2.08
N TRP A 44 9.47 -15.20 0.87
CA TRP A 44 10.49 -14.49 0.10
C TRP A 44 10.78 -13.07 0.60
N MET A 45 9.98 -12.56 1.54
CA MET A 45 10.02 -11.19 2.03
C MET A 45 10.97 -11.08 3.23
N THR A 46 12.26 -11.04 2.91
CA THR A 46 13.33 -10.90 3.89
C THR A 46 13.32 -9.53 4.56
N GLU A 47 13.87 -9.43 5.77
CA GLU A 47 13.97 -8.18 6.54
C GLU A 47 14.59 -7.01 5.75
N GLU A 48 15.56 -7.29 4.87
CA GLU A 48 16.17 -6.29 3.99
C GLU A 48 15.13 -5.67 3.03
N ARG A 49 14.24 -6.48 2.45
CA ARG A 49 13.17 -5.99 1.58
C ARG A 49 12.14 -5.21 2.36
N ILE A 50 11.84 -5.61 3.60
CA ILE A 50 10.97 -4.86 4.50
C ILE A 50 11.55 -3.47 4.74
N ARG A 51 12.82 -3.40 5.14
CA ARG A 51 13.52 -2.12 5.36
C ARG A 51 13.53 -1.26 4.11
N ASN A 52 13.79 -1.86 2.95
CA ASN A 52 13.76 -1.12 1.68
C ASN A 52 12.38 -0.53 1.40
N LEU A 53 11.29 -1.26 1.68
CA LEU A 53 9.94 -0.72 1.56
C LEU A 53 9.66 0.39 2.59
N GLU A 54 10.18 0.27 3.81
CA GLU A 54 10.06 1.33 4.82
C GLU A 54 10.69 2.65 4.35
N GLU A 55 11.77 2.58 3.58
CA GLU A 55 12.48 3.76 3.07
C GLU A 55 11.91 4.29 1.74
N THR A 56 11.35 3.42 0.89
CA THR A 56 11.00 3.77 -0.50
C THR A 56 9.51 3.77 -0.80
N ALA A 57 8.70 3.03 -0.04
CA ALA A 57 7.30 2.76 -0.34
C ALA A 57 6.44 2.66 0.94
N CYS A 58 6.71 3.54 1.90
CA CYS A 58 5.95 3.64 3.14
C CYS A 58 5.08 4.92 3.13
N TYR A 59 3.78 4.76 3.34
CA TYR A 59 2.80 5.83 3.26
C TYR A 59 1.91 5.87 4.49
N ASP A 60 1.50 7.06 4.90
CA ASP A 60 0.51 7.25 5.96
C ASP A 60 -0.83 7.59 5.34
N LEU A 61 -1.89 6.84 5.68
CA LEU A 61 -3.20 6.97 5.05
C LEU A 61 -3.96 8.23 5.49
N ASP A 62 -3.59 8.85 6.62
CA ASP A 62 -4.18 10.11 7.09
C ASP A 62 -3.36 11.34 6.66
N ALA A 63 -2.16 11.13 6.13
CA ALA A 63 -1.38 12.17 5.46
C ALA A 63 -1.90 12.42 4.04
N PRO A 64 -1.56 13.58 3.43
CA PRO A 64 -1.79 13.80 2.01
C PRO A 64 -1.18 12.66 1.18
N LEU A 65 -1.94 12.17 0.20
CA LEU A 65 -1.44 11.15 -0.72
C LEU A 65 -0.22 11.68 -1.47
N SER A 66 0.75 10.81 -1.71
CA SER A 66 1.95 11.14 -2.47
C SER A 66 2.51 9.90 -3.14
N GLY A 67 3.31 10.09 -4.20
CA GLY A 67 3.98 9.01 -4.91
C GLY A 67 2.98 8.01 -5.49
N PHE A 68 3.10 6.74 -5.12
CA PHE A 68 2.28 5.66 -5.68
C PHE A 68 0.79 5.81 -5.37
N LEU A 69 0.43 6.18 -4.12
CA LEU A 69 -0.99 6.30 -3.74
C LEU A 69 -1.67 7.51 -4.40
N GLU A 70 -0.92 8.57 -4.69
CA GLU A 70 -1.44 9.71 -5.45
C GLU A 70 -1.74 9.30 -6.89
N ALA A 71 -0.79 8.63 -7.56
CA ALA A 71 -0.99 8.11 -8.91
C ALA A 71 -2.19 7.15 -8.97
N LEU A 72 -2.28 6.21 -8.01
CA LEU A 72 -3.37 5.25 -7.91
C LEU A 72 -4.73 5.94 -7.69
N ALA A 73 -4.78 7.02 -6.90
CA ALA A 73 -6.00 7.81 -6.73
C ALA A 73 -6.37 8.56 -8.01
N ALA A 74 -5.39 9.18 -8.70
CA ALA A 74 -5.61 9.92 -9.93
C ALA A 74 -6.11 9.03 -11.08
N GLU A 75 -5.65 7.78 -11.18
CA GLU A 75 -6.13 6.82 -12.18
C GLU A 75 -7.62 6.44 -11.98
N ARG A 76 -8.12 6.56 -10.74
CA ARG A 76 -9.52 6.25 -10.40
C ARG A 76 -10.46 7.42 -10.58
N GLU A 77 -9.96 8.65 -10.64
CA GLU A 77 -10.75 9.81 -11.04
C GLU A 77 -10.78 9.81 -12.58
N PRO A 78 -11.86 9.31 -13.24
CA PRO A 78 -11.97 9.49 -14.68
C PRO A 78 -11.92 10.99 -14.93
N GLY A 79 -10.92 11.42 -15.71
CA GLY A 79 -10.79 12.82 -16.11
C GLY A 79 -12.15 13.35 -16.58
N GLU A 80 -12.52 14.50 -16.02
CA GLU A 80 -13.71 15.28 -16.40
C GLU A 80 -13.84 15.48 -17.91
#